data_AF-A0YM79-F1
#
_entry.id   AF-A0YM79-F1
#
_cell.length_a   1.000
_cell.length_b   1.000
_cell.length_c   1.000
_cell.angle_alpha   90.00
_cell.angle_beta   90.00
_cell.angle_gamma   90.00
#
_symmetry.space_group_name_H-M   'P 1'
#
loop_
_entity.id
_entity.type
_entity.pdbx_description
1 polymer ?
#
loop_
_entity_poly.entity_id
_entity_poly.type
_entity_poly.pdbx_seq_one_letter_code
_entity_poly.pdbx_strand_id
1 'polypeptide(L)'
;MRIAPHVLANVGRWEQIEADIWRNSIISHGHPRAIIGALLYGYGLFLLLNQDQVPSGRELIEQLGNWVKALQIPKIEGLQSWLFQWNQHQTQPFNIVFEKTQAEAVEQLRLIWVALRDHHSPKTVLEQLGCFTSESRCSGLGTVLAGIYLFARQPKNTQDNLILAANFIGSDTDSIAAFVGGLGGAVWGINAITESWRQQVQDTVFLQRLGEQLAAISEGKASRINIHPGVANVRLGDCLQRSQLVSLMRVAHRCLGVGTVESVEQKALTTRDKIVTLAEIEFDCGQRCKFVFRTDQKIPFLYAIKSENVIV
;
A
#
# COMPACT_ATOMS: atom_id res chain seq x y z
N MET A 1 2.07 1.55 3.60
CA MET A 1 0.87 1.67 2.74
C MET A 1 0.27 0.33 2.29
N ARG A 2 1.07 -0.67 1.86
CA ARG A 2 0.59 -1.90 1.19
C ARG A 2 0.15 -3.07 2.12
N ILE A 3 -0.52 -2.77 3.23
CA ILE A 3 -0.83 -3.77 4.27
C ILE A 3 -2.26 -4.29 4.23
N ALA A 4 -3.22 -3.48 3.75
CA ALA A 4 -4.65 -3.81 3.80
C ALA A 4 -5.03 -5.21 3.26
N PRO A 5 -4.43 -5.73 2.16
CA PRO A 5 -4.76 -7.06 1.67
C PRO A 5 -4.53 -8.19 2.70
N HIS A 6 -3.48 -8.08 3.52
CA HIS A 6 -3.18 -9.08 4.56
C HIS A 6 -4.26 -9.09 5.65
N VAL A 7 -4.84 -7.93 5.95
CA VAL A 7 -5.93 -7.79 6.91
C VAL A 7 -7.24 -8.33 6.32
N LEU A 8 -7.58 -7.92 5.10
CA LEU A 8 -8.83 -8.29 4.44
C LEU A 8 -8.93 -9.79 4.14
N ALA A 9 -7.82 -10.46 3.83
CA ALA A 9 -7.79 -11.92 3.63
C ALA A 9 -7.92 -12.70 4.95
N ASN A 10 -7.70 -12.07 6.10
CA ASN A 10 -7.56 -12.72 7.40
C ASN A 10 -8.44 -12.07 8.47
N VAL A 11 -9.64 -11.59 8.11
CA VAL A 11 -10.57 -10.97 9.07
C VAL A 11 -10.80 -11.93 10.26
N GLY A 12 -10.71 -11.38 11.47
CA GLY A 12 -10.82 -12.13 12.72
C GLY A 12 -9.56 -12.92 13.13
N ARG A 13 -8.49 -12.95 12.32
CA ARG A 13 -7.29 -13.79 12.56
C ARG A 13 -6.02 -12.95 12.77
N TRP A 14 -5.94 -12.23 13.89
CA TRP A 14 -4.83 -11.29 14.17
C TRP A 14 -3.44 -11.93 14.10
N GLU A 15 -3.22 -13.11 14.66
CA GLU A 15 -1.89 -13.75 14.65
C GLU A 15 -1.35 -13.95 13.22
N GLN A 16 -2.22 -14.35 12.29
CA GLN A 16 -1.87 -14.50 10.88
C GLN A 16 -1.62 -13.15 10.22
N ILE A 17 -2.48 -12.16 10.49
CA ILE A 17 -2.31 -10.77 10.02
C ILE A 17 -0.95 -10.22 10.45
N GLU A 18 -0.62 -10.32 11.73
CA GLU A 18 0.64 -9.83 12.29
C GLU A 18 1.83 -10.49 11.62
N ALA A 19 1.82 -11.81 11.49
CA ALA A 19 2.90 -12.56 10.84
C ALA A 19 3.10 -12.10 9.37
N ASP A 20 2.01 -11.89 8.63
CA ASP A 20 2.07 -11.46 7.23
C ASP A 20 2.51 -10.00 7.08
N ILE A 21 2.12 -9.12 8.00
CA ILE A 21 2.59 -7.74 8.05
C ILE A 21 4.10 -7.70 8.29
N TRP A 22 4.60 -8.48 9.25
CA TRP A 22 6.03 -8.59 9.52
C TRP A 22 6.80 -9.06 8.29
N ARG A 23 6.37 -10.18 7.68
CA ARG A 23 6.97 -10.70 6.43
C ARG A 23 6.94 -9.66 5.31
N ASN A 24 5.82 -8.97 5.09
CA ASN A 24 5.71 -7.96 4.05
C ASN A 24 6.63 -6.75 4.29
N SER A 25 6.76 -6.35 5.54
CA SER A 25 7.52 -5.15 5.92
C SER A 25 9.01 -5.39 5.73
N ILE A 26 9.55 -6.50 6.25
CA ILE A 26 11.01 -6.79 6.21
C ILE A 26 11.56 -7.03 4.80
N ILE A 27 10.71 -7.32 3.82
CA ILE A 27 11.11 -7.46 2.40
C ILE A 27 11.73 -6.18 1.85
N SER A 28 11.31 -5.00 2.31
CA SER A 28 11.85 -3.72 1.79
C SER A 28 12.01 -2.60 2.81
N HIS A 29 11.38 -2.71 3.98
CA HIS A 29 11.38 -1.68 5.01
C HIS A 29 11.71 -2.32 6.37
N GLY A 30 12.99 -2.58 6.59
CA GLY A 30 13.50 -3.25 7.80
C GLY A 30 13.64 -2.36 9.03
N HIS A 31 13.39 -1.05 8.93
CA HIS A 31 13.51 -0.16 10.09
C HIS A 31 12.26 -0.25 10.98
N PRO A 32 12.37 -0.32 12.32
CA PRO A 32 11.23 -0.44 13.23
C PRO A 32 10.11 0.58 13.02
N ARG A 33 10.42 1.84 12.66
CA ARG A 33 9.39 2.86 12.33
C ARG A 33 8.44 2.42 11.22
N ALA A 34 8.96 1.81 10.17
CA ALA A 34 8.13 1.33 9.07
C ALA A 34 7.31 0.10 9.47
N ILE A 35 7.90 -0.80 10.27
CA ILE A 35 7.25 -2.01 10.75
C ILE A 35 6.12 -1.67 11.73
N ILE A 36 6.38 -0.84 12.75
CA ILE A 36 5.38 -0.39 13.72
C ILE A 36 4.29 0.43 13.03
N GLY A 37 4.64 1.30 12.08
CA GLY A 37 3.64 1.98 11.26
C GLY A 37 2.75 1.00 10.46
N ALA A 38 3.36 -0.01 9.81
CA ALA A 38 2.61 -1.04 9.10
C ALA A 38 1.66 -1.83 10.01
N LEU A 39 2.13 -2.19 11.22
CA LEU A 39 1.34 -2.91 12.21
C LEU A 39 0.22 -2.04 12.81
N LEU A 40 0.49 -0.77 13.12
CA LEU A 40 -0.54 0.18 13.60
C LEU A 40 -1.67 0.34 12.59
N TYR A 41 -1.33 0.51 11.31
CA TYR A 41 -2.34 0.58 10.25
C TYR A 41 -3.11 -0.74 10.13
N GLY A 42 -2.41 -1.88 10.13
CA GLY A 42 -3.04 -3.20 10.05
C GLY A 42 -3.95 -3.50 11.24
N TYR A 43 -3.53 -3.15 12.46
CA TYR A 43 -4.33 -3.32 13.67
C TYR A 43 -5.52 -2.37 13.70
N GLY A 44 -5.36 -1.13 13.22
CA GLY A 44 -6.48 -0.20 13.05
C GLY A 44 -7.55 -0.75 12.10
N LEU A 45 -7.15 -1.30 10.95
CA LEU A 45 -8.07 -1.99 10.05
C LEU A 45 -8.73 -3.20 10.72
N PHE A 46 -7.95 -4.02 11.43
CA PHE A 46 -8.45 -5.19 12.16
C PHE A 46 -9.52 -4.78 13.19
N LEU A 47 -9.26 -3.75 14.00
CA LEU A 47 -10.24 -3.26 14.96
C LEU A 47 -11.54 -2.81 14.28
N LEU A 48 -11.44 -1.99 13.23
CA LEU A 48 -12.62 -1.43 12.56
C LEU A 48 -13.45 -2.48 11.82
N LEU A 49 -12.82 -3.54 11.29
CA LEU A 49 -13.52 -4.65 10.63
C LEU A 49 -14.22 -5.60 11.62
N ASN A 50 -13.82 -5.61 12.89
CA ASN A 50 -14.31 -6.55 13.90
C ASN A 50 -15.16 -5.88 15.00
N GLN A 51 -15.60 -4.64 14.78
CA GLN A 51 -16.46 -3.91 15.73
C GLN A 51 -17.88 -3.75 15.18
N ASP A 52 -18.87 -3.99 16.03
CA ASP A 52 -20.29 -3.78 15.69
C ASP A 52 -20.65 -2.30 15.56
N GLN A 53 -19.92 -1.44 16.27
CA GLN A 53 -20.13 0.01 16.29
C GLN A 53 -18.82 0.73 15.98
N VAL A 54 -18.93 1.80 15.20
CA VAL A 54 -17.78 2.64 14.86
C VAL A 54 -17.30 3.37 16.11
N PRO A 55 -16.06 3.16 16.57
CA PRO A 55 -15.56 3.84 17.75
C PRO A 55 -15.42 5.33 17.45
N SER A 56 -15.51 6.15 18.49
CA SER A 56 -15.09 7.55 18.38
C SER A 56 -13.59 7.62 18.05
N GLY A 57 -13.17 8.75 17.47
CA GLY A 57 -11.76 8.97 17.16
C GLY A 57 -10.84 8.76 18.36
N ARG A 58 -11.22 9.28 19.53
CA ARG A 58 -10.41 9.16 20.75
C ARG A 58 -10.33 7.72 21.25
N GLU A 59 -11.43 6.97 21.20
CA GLU A 59 -11.44 5.54 21.57
C GLU A 59 -10.55 4.72 20.64
N LEU A 60 -10.59 4.99 19.33
CA LEU A 60 -9.68 4.34 18.38
C LEU A 60 -8.21 4.60 18.73
N ILE A 61 -7.84 5.86 18.98
CA ILE A 61 -6.46 6.22 19.33
C ILE A 61 -6.03 5.60 20.66
N GLU A 62 -6.92 5.52 21.65
CA GLU A 62 -6.65 4.88 22.92
C GLU A 62 -6.44 3.36 22.78
N GLN A 63 -7.28 2.68 22.00
CA GLN A 63 -7.12 1.26 21.69
C GLN A 63 -5.79 0.98 20.98
N LEU A 64 -5.43 1.79 19.99
CA LEU A 64 -4.15 1.69 19.29
C LEU A 64 -2.96 1.94 20.23
N GLY A 65 -3.05 2.95 21.11
CA GLY A 65 -2.01 3.29 22.08
C GLY A 65 -1.75 2.19 23.10
N ASN A 66 -2.82 1.60 23.64
CA ASN A 66 -2.74 0.49 24.57
C ASN A 66 -2.15 -0.76 23.89
N TRP A 67 -2.58 -1.04 22.66
CA TRP A 67 -2.09 -2.18 21.90
C TRP A 67 -0.60 -2.03 21.53
N VAL A 68 -0.18 -0.89 20.98
CA VAL A 68 1.23 -0.71 20.57
C VAL A 68 2.16 -0.72 21.78
N LYS A 69 1.71 -0.28 22.96
CA LYS A 69 2.47 -0.39 24.21
C LYS A 69 2.73 -1.84 24.63
N ALA A 70 1.80 -2.75 24.33
CA ALA A 70 1.93 -4.18 24.64
C ALA A 70 2.62 -4.98 23.52
N LEU A 71 2.85 -4.38 22.35
CA LEU A 71 3.43 -5.03 21.18
C LEU A 71 4.78 -5.69 21.48
N GLN A 72 4.96 -6.91 20.99
CA GLN A 72 6.19 -7.69 21.11
C GLN A 72 6.69 -8.08 19.72
N ILE A 73 7.98 -8.40 19.61
CA ILE A 73 8.52 -9.01 18.40
C ILE A 73 8.01 -10.46 18.35
N PRO A 74 7.26 -10.87 17.31
CA PRO A 74 6.64 -12.19 17.28
C PRO A 74 7.66 -13.28 16.96
N LYS A 75 7.29 -14.53 17.24
CA LYS A 75 8.07 -15.71 16.86
C LYS A 75 7.55 -16.28 15.54
N ILE A 76 7.97 -15.70 14.43
CA ILE A 76 7.62 -16.18 13.09
C ILE A 76 8.84 -16.81 12.39
N GLU A 77 8.58 -17.82 11.56
CA GLU A 77 9.60 -18.49 10.77
C GLU A 77 10.39 -17.48 9.90
N GLY A 78 11.71 -17.63 9.85
CA GLY A 78 12.62 -16.76 9.09
C GLY A 78 12.96 -15.43 9.76
N LEU A 79 12.15 -14.93 10.71
CA LEU A 79 12.43 -13.64 11.36
C LEU A 79 13.70 -13.68 12.22
N GLN A 80 14.00 -14.82 12.87
CA GLN A 80 15.23 -14.95 13.66
C GLN A 80 16.49 -14.81 12.79
N SER A 81 16.50 -15.45 11.61
CA SER A 81 17.60 -15.31 10.65
C SER A 81 17.72 -13.88 10.14
N TRP A 82 16.58 -13.23 9.89
CA TRP A 82 16.56 -11.82 9.47
C TRP A 82 17.09 -10.87 10.57
N LEU A 83 16.64 -11.05 11.82
CA LEU A 83 17.10 -10.26 12.97
C LEU A 83 18.60 -10.42 13.20
N PHE A 84 19.13 -11.64 13.04
CA PHE A 84 20.56 -11.90 13.11
C PHE A 84 21.31 -11.08 12.05
N GLN A 85 20.87 -11.11 10.79
CA GLN A 85 21.49 -10.33 9.71
C GLN A 85 21.38 -8.83 9.93
N TRP A 86 20.21 -8.34 10.37
CA TRP A 86 20.01 -6.92 10.66
C TRP A 86 21.00 -6.45 11.75
N ASN A 87 21.16 -7.22 12.83
CA ASN A 87 22.03 -6.84 13.95
C ASN A 87 23.53 -6.82 13.59
N GLN A 88 23.97 -7.55 12.55
CA GLN A 88 25.38 -7.53 12.12
C GLN A 88 25.82 -6.19 11.52
N HIS A 89 24.88 -5.43 10.97
CA HIS A 89 25.16 -4.22 10.19
C HIS A 89 24.69 -2.93 10.85
N GLN A 90 24.35 -2.98 12.14
CA GLN A 90 23.74 -1.86 12.86
C GLN A 90 24.50 -1.52 14.14
N THR A 91 24.42 -0.24 14.54
CA THR A 91 25.09 0.27 15.74
C THR A 91 24.35 -0.06 17.03
N GLN A 92 23.04 -0.33 16.95
CA GLN A 92 22.20 -0.71 18.07
C GLN A 92 21.44 -1.99 17.72
N PRO A 93 21.25 -2.93 18.67
CA PRO A 93 20.43 -4.12 18.46
C PRO A 93 18.97 -3.77 18.10
N PHE A 94 18.34 -4.61 17.28
CA PHE A 94 17.00 -4.38 16.74
C PHE A 94 15.97 -4.17 17.84
N ASN A 95 16.01 -4.98 18.90
CA ASN A 95 15.07 -4.88 20.02
C ASN A 95 15.15 -3.51 20.71
N ILE A 96 16.35 -2.94 20.85
CA ILE A 96 16.52 -1.61 21.45
C ILE A 96 15.92 -0.52 20.54
N VAL A 97 16.15 -0.61 19.22
CA VAL A 97 15.56 0.34 18.27
C VAL A 97 14.04 0.18 18.19
N PHE A 98 13.55 -1.06 18.28
CA PHE A 98 12.13 -1.38 18.31
C PHE A 98 11.44 -0.81 19.54
N GLU A 99 11.98 -1.04 20.74
CA GLU A 99 11.46 -0.48 22.00
C GLU A 99 11.45 1.06 22.00
N LYS A 100 12.51 1.70 21.50
CA LYS A 100 12.54 3.16 21.35
C LYS A 100 11.47 3.66 20.39
N THR A 101 11.28 2.98 19.27
CA THR A 101 10.26 3.33 18.28
C THR A 101 8.85 3.07 18.80
N GLN A 102 8.66 2.03 19.60
CA GLN A 102 7.41 1.75 20.30
C GLN A 102 7.05 2.90 21.25
N ALA A 103 8.02 3.37 22.05
CA ALA A 103 7.83 4.54 22.90
C ALA A 103 7.52 5.82 22.10
N GLU A 104 8.21 6.03 20.97
CA GLU A 104 7.92 7.13 20.02
C GLU A 104 6.48 7.07 19.52
N ALA A 105 6.00 5.89 19.10
CA ALA A 105 4.63 5.70 18.62
C ALA A 105 3.58 5.96 19.70
N VAL A 106 3.82 5.51 20.94
CA VAL A 106 2.92 5.78 22.08
C VAL A 106 2.81 7.28 22.33
N GLU A 107 3.92 8.01 22.28
CA GLU A 107 3.92 9.47 22.51
C GLU A 107 3.20 10.22 21.38
N GLN A 108 3.41 9.82 20.13
CA GLN A 108 2.68 10.42 19.00
C GLN A 108 1.19 10.13 19.05
N LEU A 109 0.77 8.93 19.49
CA LEU A 109 -0.65 8.62 19.71
C LEU A 109 -1.25 9.45 20.84
N ARG A 110 -0.50 9.71 21.93
CA ARG A 110 -0.94 10.64 22.99
C ARG A 110 -1.12 12.06 22.46
N LEU A 111 -0.17 12.54 21.66
CA LEU A 111 -0.26 13.84 21.00
C LEU A 111 -1.54 13.93 20.15
N ILE A 112 -1.83 12.89 19.36
CA ILE A 112 -3.04 12.81 18.55
C ILE A 112 -4.29 12.82 19.44
N TRP A 113 -4.30 12.05 20.53
CA TRP A 113 -5.43 11.99 21.45
C TRP A 113 -5.74 13.37 22.05
N VAL A 114 -4.70 14.10 22.50
CA VAL A 114 -4.83 15.48 23.02
C VAL A 114 -5.34 16.40 21.92
N ALA A 115 -4.79 16.33 20.71
CA ALA A 115 -5.23 17.13 19.58
C ALA A 115 -6.71 16.91 19.21
N LEU A 116 -7.21 15.68 19.34
CA LEU A 116 -8.62 15.35 19.14
C LEU A 116 -9.51 15.92 20.25
N ARG A 117 -9.05 15.87 21.51
CA ARG A 117 -9.77 16.44 22.66
C ARG A 117 -9.86 17.97 22.57
N ASP A 118 -8.75 18.61 22.21
CA ASP A 118 -8.60 20.07 22.23
C ASP A 118 -8.88 20.71 20.86
N HIS A 119 -9.31 19.91 19.88
CA HIS A 119 -9.67 20.34 18.52
C HIS A 119 -8.56 21.12 17.81
N HIS A 120 -7.31 20.70 17.96
CA HIS A 120 -6.18 21.30 17.27
C HIS A 120 -6.35 21.24 15.74
N SER A 121 -5.77 22.23 15.05
CA SER A 121 -5.81 22.29 13.59
C SER A 121 -5.08 21.08 12.98
N PRO A 122 -5.63 20.45 11.92
CA PRO A 122 -4.96 19.30 11.31
C PRO A 122 -3.55 19.60 10.78
N LYS A 123 -3.30 20.82 10.29
CA LYS A 123 -1.97 21.27 9.89
C LYS A 123 -0.97 21.18 11.04
N THR A 124 -1.32 21.70 12.21
CA THR A 124 -0.47 21.68 13.41
C THR A 124 -0.13 20.25 13.83
N VAL A 125 -1.11 19.34 13.78
CA VAL A 125 -0.88 17.93 14.13
C VAL A 125 0.07 17.26 13.14
N LEU A 126 -0.12 17.46 11.84
CA LEU A 126 0.77 16.91 10.81
C LEU A 126 2.20 17.48 10.89
N GLU A 127 2.34 18.76 11.25
CA GLU A 127 3.65 19.38 11.54
C GLU A 127 4.33 18.71 12.73
N GLN A 128 3.60 18.49 13.83
CA GLN A 128 4.11 17.80 15.02
C GLN A 128 4.46 16.32 14.77
N LEU A 129 3.75 15.67 13.85
CA LEU A 129 4.07 14.32 13.38
C LEU A 129 5.24 14.28 12.37
N GLY A 130 5.82 15.43 12.02
CA GLY A 130 6.97 15.52 11.12
C GLY A 130 6.65 15.24 9.65
N CYS A 131 5.40 15.51 9.22
CA CYS A 131 4.95 15.19 7.86
C CYS A 131 5.50 16.13 6.78
N PHE A 132 6.01 17.30 7.14
CA PHE A 132 6.46 18.35 6.20
C PHE A 132 7.98 18.52 6.11
N THR A 133 8.74 17.97 7.05
CA THR A 133 10.20 18.09 7.16
C THR A 133 10.91 17.12 6.24
N SER A 134 11.95 17.56 5.50
CA SER A 134 12.64 16.73 4.51
C SER A 134 13.29 15.47 5.09
N GLU A 135 13.72 15.47 6.35
CA GLU A 135 14.35 14.29 6.97
C GLU A 135 13.34 13.23 7.46
N SER A 136 12.09 13.60 7.74
CA SER A 136 11.06 12.69 8.27
C SER A 136 9.81 12.57 7.41
N ARG A 137 9.72 13.31 6.31
CA ARG A 137 8.77 13.07 5.21
C ARG A 137 8.99 11.61 4.76
N CYS A 138 7.94 10.79 4.83
CA CYS A 138 7.98 9.35 4.58
C CYS A 138 8.69 8.49 5.65
N SER A 139 8.80 8.94 6.92
CA SER A 139 9.39 8.15 8.03
C SER A 139 8.67 6.82 8.36
N GLY A 140 7.63 6.45 7.60
CA GLY A 140 6.80 5.27 7.79
C GLY A 140 5.78 5.46 8.93
N LEU A 141 6.26 5.82 10.11
CA LEU A 141 5.44 5.99 11.31
C LEU A 141 4.60 7.27 11.26
N GLY A 142 5.23 8.43 11.01
CA GLY A 142 4.52 9.72 10.98
C GLY A 142 3.42 9.78 9.91
N THR A 143 3.71 9.28 8.70
CA THR A 143 2.73 9.18 7.60
C THR A 143 1.51 8.33 7.99
N VAL A 144 1.73 7.16 8.60
CA VAL A 144 0.64 6.28 9.06
C VAL A 144 -0.21 6.98 10.11
N LEU A 145 0.45 7.56 11.11
CA LEU A 145 -0.24 8.24 12.22
C LEU A 145 -1.02 9.47 11.75
N ALA A 146 -0.54 10.18 10.73
CA ALA A 146 -1.30 11.26 10.09
C ALA A 146 -2.58 10.73 9.43
N GLY A 147 -2.51 9.60 8.71
CA GLY A 147 -3.69 8.96 8.12
C GLY A 147 -4.69 8.49 9.17
N ILE A 148 -4.20 7.85 10.24
CA ILE A 148 -5.03 7.42 11.39
C ILE A 148 -5.68 8.64 12.06
N TYR A 149 -4.93 9.71 12.31
CA TYR A 149 -5.44 10.95 12.90
C TYR A 149 -6.55 11.57 12.04
N LEU A 150 -6.31 11.76 10.74
CA LEU A 150 -7.29 12.40 9.86
C LEU A 150 -8.59 11.60 9.82
N PHE A 151 -8.53 10.27 9.76
CA PHE A 151 -9.72 9.43 9.91
C PHE A 151 -10.38 9.61 11.28
N ALA A 152 -9.61 9.51 12.38
CA ALA A 152 -10.10 9.61 13.75
C ALA A 152 -10.76 10.96 14.06
N ARG A 153 -10.37 12.04 13.38
CA ARG A 153 -10.97 13.37 13.57
C ARG A 153 -12.47 13.38 13.30
N GLN A 154 -12.91 12.74 12.22
CA GLN A 154 -14.32 12.64 11.83
C GLN A 154 -14.58 11.31 11.10
N PRO A 155 -14.69 10.16 11.81
CA PRO A 155 -14.81 8.85 11.16
C PRO A 155 -16.00 8.73 10.20
N LYS A 156 -17.12 9.40 10.56
CA LYS A 156 -18.34 9.47 9.75
C LYS A 156 -18.20 10.33 8.49
N ASN A 157 -17.16 11.17 8.41
CA ASN A 157 -16.92 12.11 7.33
C ASN A 157 -15.64 11.75 6.55
N THR A 158 -15.55 10.47 6.15
CA THR A 158 -14.36 9.93 5.47
C THR A 158 -14.02 10.69 4.19
N GLN A 159 -15.02 11.13 3.42
CA GLN A 159 -14.80 11.86 2.17
C GLN A 159 -14.10 13.21 2.41
N ASP A 160 -14.56 13.99 3.39
CA ASP A 160 -13.90 15.26 3.73
C ASP A 160 -12.48 15.02 4.25
N ASN A 161 -12.25 13.95 5.01
CA ASN A 161 -10.91 13.59 5.47
C ASN A 161 -9.98 13.20 4.30
N LEU A 162 -10.50 12.54 3.26
CA LEU A 162 -9.77 12.22 2.04
C LEU A 162 -9.40 13.49 1.25
N ILE A 163 -10.36 14.41 1.08
CA ILE A 163 -10.10 15.70 0.45
C ILE A 163 -9.04 16.46 1.23
N LEU A 164 -9.16 16.49 2.56
CA LEU A 164 -8.20 17.16 3.43
C LEU A 164 -6.80 16.54 3.31
N ALA A 165 -6.69 15.21 3.32
CA ALA A 165 -5.42 14.51 3.13
C ALA A 165 -4.76 14.85 1.79
N ALA A 166 -5.53 14.84 0.70
CA ALA A 166 -5.05 15.17 -0.64
C ALA A 166 -4.55 16.63 -0.76
N ASN A 167 -5.06 17.54 0.08
CA ASN A 167 -4.73 18.97 0.06
C ASN A 167 -3.59 19.37 1.02
N PHE A 168 -3.00 18.44 1.78
CA PHE A 168 -1.81 18.72 2.59
C PHE A 168 -0.52 18.72 1.76
N ILE A 169 -0.45 19.63 0.78
CA ILE A 169 0.69 19.78 -0.13
C ILE A 169 2.00 19.93 0.65
N GLY A 170 3.02 19.18 0.25
CA GLY A 170 4.32 19.12 0.93
C GLY A 170 4.46 17.96 1.93
N SER A 171 3.36 17.25 2.19
CA SER A 171 3.36 15.94 2.87
C SER A 171 3.25 14.77 1.87
N ASP A 172 3.26 13.55 2.39
CA ASP A 172 3.06 12.29 1.66
C ASP A 172 1.54 12.04 1.44
N THR A 173 0.93 12.91 0.63
CA THR A 173 -0.54 13.06 0.54
C THR A 173 -1.24 11.81 0.03
N ASP A 174 -0.68 11.10 -0.93
CA ASP A 174 -1.22 9.87 -1.50
C ASP A 174 -1.20 8.72 -0.49
N SER A 175 -0.09 8.54 0.24
CA SER A 175 -0.02 7.53 1.30
C SER A 175 -0.98 7.83 2.44
N ILE A 176 -1.05 9.09 2.89
CA ILE A 176 -1.98 9.53 3.94
C ILE A 176 -3.42 9.29 3.50
N ALA A 177 -3.79 9.72 2.30
CA ALA A 177 -5.13 9.50 1.75
C ALA A 177 -5.46 8.01 1.61
N ALA A 178 -4.50 7.17 1.20
CA ALA A 178 -4.68 5.72 1.13
C ALA A 178 -4.98 5.11 2.51
N PHE A 179 -4.34 5.57 3.58
CA PHE A 179 -4.64 5.12 4.94
C PHE A 179 -6.03 5.58 5.40
N VAL A 180 -6.40 6.85 5.16
CA VAL A 180 -7.74 7.37 5.48
C VAL A 180 -8.81 6.58 4.74
N GLY A 181 -8.62 6.35 3.44
CA GLY A 181 -9.55 5.60 2.60
C GLY A 181 -9.67 4.14 3.01
N GLY A 182 -8.56 3.49 3.40
CA GLY A 182 -8.58 2.12 3.90
C GLY A 182 -9.34 1.98 5.21
N LEU A 183 -9.10 2.87 6.18
CA LEU A 183 -9.82 2.89 7.46
C LEU A 183 -11.31 3.20 7.27
N GLY A 184 -11.63 4.18 6.41
CA GLY A 184 -13.01 4.49 6.07
C GLY A 184 -13.71 3.36 5.31
N GLY A 185 -13.01 2.68 4.40
CA GLY A 185 -13.51 1.51 3.69
C GLY A 185 -13.75 0.31 4.61
N ALA A 186 -12.94 0.12 5.65
CA ALA A 186 -13.16 -0.90 6.66
C ALA A 186 -14.49 -0.70 7.42
N VAL A 187 -14.92 0.55 7.61
CA VAL A 187 -16.13 0.89 8.34
C VAL A 187 -17.37 0.97 7.44
N TRP A 188 -17.24 1.68 6.32
CA TRP A 188 -18.38 2.05 5.47
C TRP A 188 -18.45 1.22 4.17
N GLY A 189 -17.53 0.28 4.00
CA GLY A 189 -17.40 -0.50 2.77
C GLY A 189 -17.21 0.38 1.54
N ILE A 190 -17.83 -0.04 0.44
CA ILE A 190 -17.78 0.70 -0.84
C ILE A 190 -18.35 2.13 -0.73
N ASN A 191 -19.23 2.39 0.24
CA ASN A 191 -19.89 3.67 0.45
C ASN A 191 -19.01 4.71 1.17
N ALA A 192 -17.78 4.35 1.57
CA ALA A 192 -16.80 5.28 2.12
C ALA A 192 -16.47 6.44 1.16
N ILE A 193 -16.60 6.21 -0.14
CA ILE A 193 -16.41 7.19 -1.22
C ILE A 193 -17.67 7.30 -2.08
N THR A 194 -17.78 8.33 -2.92
CA THR A 194 -18.92 8.52 -3.82
C THR A 194 -18.85 7.58 -5.04
N GLU A 195 -19.99 7.31 -5.67
CA GLU A 195 -20.03 6.55 -6.93
C GLU A 195 -19.22 7.25 -8.03
N SER A 196 -19.29 8.58 -8.11
CA SER A 196 -18.55 9.34 -9.11
C SER A 196 -17.04 9.16 -8.97
N TRP A 197 -16.51 9.06 -7.75
CA TRP A 197 -15.10 8.77 -7.52
C TRP A 197 -14.77 7.32 -7.89
N ARG A 198 -15.60 6.35 -7.48
CA ARG A 198 -15.39 4.93 -7.79
C ARG A 198 -15.26 4.66 -9.28
N GLN A 199 -16.07 5.33 -10.11
CA GLN A 199 -16.06 5.15 -11.56
C GLN A 199 -14.85 5.78 -12.27
N GLN A 200 -14.20 6.76 -11.63
CA GLN A 200 -13.05 7.48 -12.20
C GLN A 200 -11.70 6.89 -11.78
N VAL A 201 -11.67 6.08 -10.74
CA VAL A 201 -10.44 5.43 -10.27
C VAL A 201 -9.93 4.44 -11.32
N GLN A 202 -8.64 4.53 -11.65
CA GLN A 202 -7.98 3.57 -12.53
C GLN A 202 -8.16 2.15 -11.99
N ASP A 203 -8.44 1.19 -12.88
CA ASP A 203 -8.57 -0.23 -12.56
C ASP A 203 -9.67 -0.55 -11.53
N THR A 204 -10.73 0.27 -11.47
CA THR A 204 -11.86 0.08 -10.53
C THR A 204 -12.44 -1.34 -10.53
N VAL A 205 -12.61 -1.94 -11.72
CA VAL A 205 -13.12 -3.31 -11.89
C VAL A 205 -12.17 -4.33 -11.27
N PHE A 206 -10.86 -4.15 -11.45
CA PHE A 206 -9.85 -5.01 -10.85
C PHE A 206 -9.84 -4.88 -9.32
N LEU A 207 -9.89 -3.66 -8.79
CA LEU A 207 -9.90 -3.40 -7.34
C LEU A 207 -11.14 -3.99 -6.66
N GLN A 208 -12.31 -3.89 -7.29
CA GLN A 208 -13.55 -4.51 -6.79
C GLN A 208 -13.43 -6.04 -6.73
N ARG A 209 -12.99 -6.67 -7.83
CA ARG A 209 -12.77 -8.13 -7.89
C ARG A 209 -11.74 -8.59 -6.86
N LEU A 210 -10.67 -7.83 -6.65
CA LEU A 210 -9.66 -8.13 -5.64
C LEU A 210 -10.27 -8.07 -4.22
N GLY A 211 -11.11 -7.06 -3.93
CA GLY A 211 -11.83 -6.95 -2.66
C GLY A 211 -12.76 -8.14 -2.40
N GLU A 212 -13.58 -8.52 -3.38
CA GLU A 212 -14.47 -9.68 -3.31
C GLU A 212 -13.70 -11.00 -3.07
N GLN A 213 -12.55 -11.16 -3.73
CA GLN A 213 -11.70 -12.33 -3.56
C GLN A 213 -11.07 -12.40 -2.17
N LEU A 214 -10.55 -11.27 -1.66
CA LEU A 214 -10.00 -11.21 -0.31
C LEU A 214 -11.06 -11.57 0.74
N ALA A 215 -12.29 -11.08 0.56
CA ALA A 215 -13.43 -11.46 1.40
C ALA A 215 -13.72 -12.98 1.31
N ALA A 216 -13.77 -13.54 0.10
CA ALA A 216 -13.96 -14.98 -0.10
C ALA A 216 -12.85 -15.83 0.53
N ILE A 217 -11.59 -15.37 0.51
CA ILE A 217 -10.47 -16.01 1.19
C ILE A 217 -10.69 -16.00 2.69
N SER A 218 -11.10 -14.86 3.25
CA SER A 218 -11.38 -14.72 4.67
C SER A 218 -12.51 -15.62 5.15
N GLU A 219 -13.51 -15.86 4.30
CA GLU A 219 -14.64 -16.76 4.58
C GLU A 219 -14.33 -18.24 4.31
N GLY A 220 -13.14 -18.57 3.80
CA GLY A 220 -12.78 -19.94 3.40
C GLY A 220 -13.53 -20.45 2.16
N LYS A 221 -14.14 -19.55 1.38
CA LYS A 221 -14.94 -19.84 0.18
C LYS A 221 -14.20 -19.59 -1.14
N ALA A 222 -12.95 -19.13 -1.08
CA ALA A 222 -12.20 -18.79 -2.28
C ALA A 222 -11.98 -19.99 -3.20
N SER A 223 -12.37 -19.85 -4.47
CA SER A 223 -11.92 -20.74 -5.54
C SER A 223 -10.43 -20.53 -5.84
N ARG A 224 -9.81 -21.45 -6.58
CA ARG A 224 -8.46 -21.22 -7.14
C ARG A 224 -8.43 -19.89 -7.90
N ILE A 225 -7.37 -19.13 -7.69
CA ILE A 225 -7.20 -17.75 -8.19
C ILE A 225 -6.93 -17.78 -9.70
N ASN A 226 -7.73 -17.04 -10.47
CA ASN A 226 -7.51 -16.77 -11.91
C ASN A 226 -6.80 -15.43 -12.13
N ILE A 227 -5.96 -15.02 -11.18
CA ILE A 227 -4.97 -13.95 -11.36
C ILE A 227 -3.64 -14.65 -11.50
N HIS A 228 -3.06 -14.64 -12.70
CA HIS A 228 -1.76 -15.22 -12.98
C HIS A 228 -0.72 -14.10 -13.12
N PRO A 229 -0.30 -13.44 -12.02
CA PRO A 229 0.74 -12.44 -12.09
C PRO A 229 2.05 -13.12 -12.48
N GLY A 230 2.80 -12.44 -13.34
CA GLY A 230 4.09 -12.91 -13.83
C GLY A 230 4.01 -13.95 -14.94
N VAL A 231 5.13 -14.59 -15.19
CA VAL A 231 5.41 -15.28 -16.47
C VAL A 231 5.39 -16.80 -16.37
N ALA A 232 4.84 -17.34 -15.28
CA ALA A 232 4.68 -18.78 -15.13
C ALA A 232 3.80 -19.33 -16.27
N ASN A 233 4.24 -20.42 -16.89
CA ASN A 233 3.58 -21.04 -18.05
C ASN A 233 3.53 -20.18 -19.32
N VAL A 234 4.30 -19.09 -19.42
CA VAL A 234 4.42 -18.27 -20.63
C VAL A 234 5.74 -18.57 -21.35
N ARG A 235 5.69 -18.87 -22.65
CA ARG A 235 6.91 -19.02 -23.47
C ARG A 235 7.49 -17.64 -23.82
N LEU A 236 8.47 -17.22 -23.05
CA LEU A 236 9.11 -15.91 -23.25
C LEU A 236 10.03 -15.88 -24.48
N GLY A 237 9.91 -14.80 -25.23
CA GLY A 237 10.86 -14.34 -26.24
C GLY A 237 11.95 -13.46 -25.62
N ASP A 238 12.60 -12.68 -26.49
CA ASP A 238 13.57 -11.68 -26.06
C ASP A 238 12.92 -10.54 -25.28
N CYS A 239 13.70 -9.89 -24.41
CA CYS A 239 13.33 -8.60 -23.83
C CYS A 239 13.12 -7.56 -24.94
N LEU A 240 12.01 -6.82 -24.83
CA LEU A 240 11.62 -5.81 -25.80
C LEU A 240 12.42 -4.52 -25.65
N GLN A 241 12.58 -3.77 -26.74
CA GLN A 241 13.05 -2.40 -26.77
C GLN A 241 11.88 -1.46 -27.10
N ARG A 242 12.02 -0.15 -26.84
CA ARG A 242 10.91 0.79 -27.07
C ARG A 242 10.51 0.88 -28.54
N SER A 243 11.46 0.70 -29.47
CA SER A 243 11.21 0.72 -30.92
C SER A 243 10.40 -0.48 -31.41
N GLN A 244 10.32 -1.54 -30.59
CA GLN A 244 9.62 -2.78 -30.92
C GLN A 244 8.18 -2.81 -30.39
N LEU A 245 7.79 -1.84 -29.56
CA LEU A 245 6.44 -1.76 -29.02
C LEU A 245 5.48 -1.19 -30.07
N VAL A 246 4.43 -1.95 -30.35
CA VAL A 246 3.34 -1.56 -31.25
C VAL A 246 2.00 -1.86 -30.60
N SER A 247 0.97 -1.08 -30.94
CA SER A 247 -0.40 -1.32 -30.46
C SER A 247 -0.88 -2.72 -30.87
N LEU A 248 -1.73 -3.32 -30.03
CA LEU A 248 -2.25 -4.69 -30.11
C LEU A 248 -1.19 -5.79 -29.92
N MET A 249 0.07 -5.44 -29.65
CA MET A 249 1.10 -6.42 -29.35
C MET A 249 0.83 -7.12 -28.02
N ARG A 250 0.94 -8.45 -28.01
CA ARG A 250 0.95 -9.25 -26.78
C ARG A 250 2.35 -9.28 -26.18
N VAL A 251 2.44 -8.95 -24.91
CA VAL A 251 3.70 -8.82 -24.17
C VAL A 251 3.56 -9.50 -22.82
N ALA A 252 4.69 -9.97 -22.28
CA ALA A 252 4.74 -10.55 -20.94
C ALA A 252 5.55 -9.66 -20.01
N HIS A 253 4.96 -9.25 -18.89
CA HIS A 253 5.63 -8.51 -17.83
C HIS A 253 5.99 -9.46 -16.68
N ARG A 254 7.22 -9.36 -16.17
CA ARG A 254 7.75 -10.27 -15.14
C ARG A 254 6.86 -10.41 -13.91
N CYS A 255 6.18 -9.33 -13.51
CA CYS A 255 5.33 -9.30 -12.32
C CYS A 255 3.83 -9.28 -12.62
N LEU A 256 3.41 -8.71 -13.76
CA LEU A 256 2.00 -8.45 -14.06
C LEU A 256 1.42 -9.51 -15.01
N GLY A 257 2.30 -10.33 -15.57
CA GLY A 257 1.95 -11.40 -16.48
C GLY A 257 1.69 -10.89 -17.88
N VAL A 258 0.84 -11.59 -18.61
CA VAL A 258 0.57 -11.27 -20.00
C VAL A 258 -0.36 -10.05 -20.10
N GLY A 259 -0.10 -9.19 -21.07
CA GLY A 259 -0.94 -8.05 -21.40
C GLY A 259 -0.89 -7.68 -22.88
N THR A 260 -1.78 -6.77 -23.25
CA THR A 260 -1.89 -6.20 -24.59
C THR A 260 -1.48 -4.74 -24.55
N VAL A 261 -0.61 -4.34 -25.47
CA VAL A 261 -0.25 -2.93 -25.65
C VAL A 261 -1.44 -2.20 -26.27
N GLU A 262 -2.11 -1.36 -25.50
CA GLU A 262 -3.28 -0.60 -25.95
C GLU A 262 -2.84 0.55 -26.85
N SER A 263 -1.89 1.36 -26.37
CA SER A 263 -1.41 2.54 -27.08
C SER A 263 0.10 2.69 -26.97
N VAL A 264 0.69 3.30 -28.01
CA VAL A 264 2.10 3.70 -28.03
C VAL A 264 2.17 5.12 -28.57
N GLU A 265 2.53 6.07 -27.70
CA GLU A 265 2.68 7.49 -28.05
C GLU A 265 4.15 7.91 -27.99
N GLN A 266 4.62 8.64 -28.99
CA GLN A 266 5.92 9.30 -28.95
C GLN A 266 5.75 10.79 -28.64
N LYS A 267 6.48 11.28 -27.62
CA LYS A 267 6.48 12.70 -27.25
C LYS A 267 7.90 13.25 -27.25
N ALA A 268 8.09 14.39 -27.89
CA ALA A 268 9.34 15.15 -27.77
C ALA A 268 9.42 15.80 -26.39
N LEU A 269 10.55 15.65 -25.70
CA LEU A 269 10.85 16.35 -24.46
C LEU A 269 11.36 17.76 -24.77
N THR A 270 10.70 18.76 -24.20
CA THR A 270 10.98 20.19 -24.39
C THR A 270 12.39 20.61 -23.95
N THR A 271 13.04 19.82 -23.10
CA THR A 271 14.29 20.21 -22.42
C THR A 271 15.56 19.55 -22.97
N ARG A 272 15.48 18.57 -23.88
CA ARG A 272 16.64 17.72 -24.24
C ARG A 272 16.72 17.17 -25.67
N ASP A 273 15.91 17.63 -26.63
CA ASP A 273 15.83 17.03 -27.98
C ASP A 273 15.71 15.49 -27.96
N LYS A 274 14.99 14.96 -26.96
CA LYS A 274 14.83 13.53 -26.73
C LYS A 274 13.39 13.13 -26.91
N ILE A 275 13.16 12.04 -27.62
CA ILE A 275 11.82 11.44 -27.78
C ILE A 275 11.62 10.42 -26.66
N VAL A 276 10.52 10.53 -25.92
CA VAL A 276 10.03 9.50 -25.01
C VAL A 276 8.90 8.71 -25.66
N THR A 277 8.90 7.40 -25.41
CA THR A 277 7.80 6.52 -25.82
C THR A 277 6.98 6.20 -24.58
N LEU A 278 5.68 6.50 -24.61
CA LEU A 278 4.71 6.10 -23.61
C LEU A 278 3.96 4.89 -24.16
N ALA A 279 3.99 3.77 -23.46
CA ALA A 279 3.17 2.61 -23.81
C ALA A 279 2.16 2.35 -22.69
N GLU A 280 0.89 2.23 -23.05
CA GLU A 280 -0.16 1.78 -22.13
C GLU A 280 -0.43 0.31 -22.40
N ILE A 281 -0.44 -0.49 -21.34
CA ILE A 281 -0.59 -1.94 -21.42
C ILE A 281 -1.72 -2.34 -20.47
N GLU A 282 -2.74 -3.01 -21.01
CA GLU A 282 -3.77 -3.68 -20.22
C GLU A 282 -3.37 -5.14 -20.02
N PHE A 283 -3.19 -5.54 -18.76
CA PHE A 283 -2.81 -6.90 -18.40
C PHE A 283 -4.03 -7.79 -18.23
N ASP A 284 -3.88 -9.07 -18.52
CA ASP A 284 -4.94 -10.08 -18.37
C ASP A 284 -5.40 -10.23 -16.92
N CYS A 285 -4.55 -9.83 -15.96
CA CYS A 285 -4.91 -9.74 -14.56
C CYS A 285 -5.90 -8.60 -14.26
N GLY A 286 -6.20 -7.73 -15.22
CA GLY A 286 -7.14 -6.61 -15.13
C GLY A 286 -6.51 -5.25 -14.78
N GLN A 287 -5.19 -5.20 -14.53
CA GLN A 287 -4.49 -3.95 -14.24
C GLN A 287 -4.04 -3.25 -15.52
N ARG A 288 -4.06 -1.92 -15.53
CA ARG A 288 -3.48 -1.11 -16.60
C ARG A 288 -2.25 -0.38 -16.10
N CYS A 289 -1.21 -0.33 -16.91
CA CYS A 289 0.00 0.42 -16.56
C CYS A 289 0.47 1.26 -17.73
N LYS A 290 0.97 2.45 -17.40
CA LYS A 290 1.65 3.34 -18.33
C LYS A 290 3.15 3.27 -18.11
N PHE A 291 3.87 2.79 -19.11
CA PHE A 291 5.32 2.68 -19.09
C PHE A 291 5.95 3.85 -19.86
N VAL A 292 7.02 4.41 -19.29
CA VAL A 292 7.76 5.52 -19.90
C VAL A 292 9.15 5.03 -20.30
N PHE A 293 9.40 4.97 -21.61
CA PHE A 293 10.69 4.57 -22.15
C PHE A 293 11.46 5.79 -22.68
N ARG A 294 12.63 6.05 -22.09
CA ARG A 294 13.50 7.19 -22.43
C ARG A 294 14.65 6.83 -23.37
N THR A 295 14.99 5.56 -23.47
CA THR A 295 16.11 5.04 -24.27
C THR A 295 15.64 3.82 -25.06
N ASP A 296 16.27 3.56 -26.20
CA ASP A 296 16.03 2.35 -26.98
C ASP A 296 16.97 1.22 -26.52
N GLN A 297 16.67 0.68 -25.34
CA GLN A 297 17.41 -0.42 -24.73
C GLN A 297 16.45 -1.55 -24.35
N LYS A 298 16.99 -2.77 -24.23
CA LYS A 298 16.20 -3.92 -23.79
C LYS A 298 15.63 -3.67 -22.39
N ILE A 299 14.33 -3.88 -22.25
CA ILE A 299 13.54 -3.69 -21.04
C ILE A 299 13.62 -5.00 -20.24
N PRO A 300 14.29 -5.06 -19.08
CA PRO A 300 14.63 -6.32 -18.41
C PRO A 300 13.44 -7.00 -17.72
N PHE A 301 12.23 -6.43 -17.84
CA PHE A 301 11.01 -6.92 -17.22
C PHE A 301 9.86 -7.08 -18.22
N LEU A 302 10.05 -6.76 -19.51
CA LEU A 302 9.02 -6.83 -20.54
C LEU A 302 9.54 -7.63 -21.73
N TYR A 303 8.82 -8.69 -22.07
CA TYR A 303 9.26 -9.72 -23.01
C TYR A 303 8.26 -9.87 -24.15
N ALA A 304 8.77 -10.22 -25.34
CA ALA A 304 7.94 -10.78 -26.39
C ALA A 304 7.36 -12.13 -25.94
N ILE A 305 6.23 -12.53 -26.52
CA ILE A 305 5.68 -13.87 -26.33
C ILE A 305 5.96 -14.66 -27.59
N LYS A 306 6.59 -15.83 -27.43
CA LYS A 306 6.74 -16.77 -28.55
C LYS A 306 5.38 -17.39 -28.80
N SER A 307 4.78 -17.12 -29.96
CA SER A 307 3.61 -17.85 -30.42
C SER A 307 3.93 -19.35 -30.45
N GLU A 308 3.15 -20.15 -29.72
CA GLU A 308 2.97 -21.54 -30.14
C GLU A 308 2.21 -21.49 -31.46
N ASN A 309 2.59 -22.33 -32.43
CA ASN A 309 1.69 -22.63 -33.53
C ASN A 309 0.36 -23.02 -32.89
N VAL A 310 -0.66 -22.16 -33.02
CA VAL A 310 -2.05 -22.52 -32.75
C VAL A 310 -2.35 -23.62 -33.75
N ILE A 311 -2.20 -24.87 -33.32
CA ILE A 311 -2.84 -25.98 -34.03
C ILE A 311 -4.32 -25.73 -33.79
N VAL A 312 -4.97 -25.30 -34.88
CA VAL A 312 -6.41 -25.09 -35.04
C VAL A 312 -7.20 -26.25 -34.47
#